data_AF-A0A2B8AW12-F1
#
_entry.id   AF-A0A2B8AW12-F1
#
_cell.length_a   1.000
_cell.length_b   1.000
_cell.length_c   1.000
_cell.angle_alpha   90.00
_cell.angle_beta   90.00
_cell.angle_gamma   90.00
#
_symmetry.space_group_name_H-M   'P 1'
#
loop_
_entity.id
_entity.type
_entity.pdbx_description
1 polymer ?
#
loop_
_entity_poly.entity_id
_entity_poly.type
_entity_poly.pdbx_seq_one_letter_code
_entity_poly.pdbx_strand_id
1 'polypeptide(L)'
;MPMPYGTRGALVFGADELPVLRRALALALHPAPLSGDRAPWSPGRTAGEVQELLRLTEAVDEAARESGRLRAFLRADVARHRAALPGAASGYVERLREAVAEGYTPAAADLEALRSLCSGPAADGAGASRGRALLRRCEELAERAELAERAERAERAGAAVPGGGPCRAEERPAGPGGPVPGPGRPGRWYAWSMTGRTLMCPAHKWRLRSPT
;
A
#
# COMPACT_ATOMS: atom_id res chain seq x y z
N MET A 1 -27.19 3.99 18.78
CA MET A 1 -26.29 3.29 17.85
C MET A 1 -26.72 1.84 17.73
N PRO A 2 -27.59 1.48 16.77
CA PRO A 2 -27.93 0.09 16.54
C PRO A 2 -27.01 -0.50 15.47
N MET A 3 -26.36 -1.61 15.80
CA MET A 3 -25.79 -2.54 14.82
C MET A 3 -26.85 -3.59 14.48
N PRO A 4 -27.36 -3.67 13.25
CA PRO A 4 -28.23 -4.76 12.85
C PRO A 4 -27.39 -5.90 12.28
N TYR A 5 -26.90 -6.80 13.13
CA TYR A 5 -26.31 -8.05 12.65
C TYR A 5 -27.40 -9.10 12.50
N GLY A 6 -27.83 -9.32 11.26
CA GLY A 6 -28.54 -10.53 10.87
C GLY A 6 -27.63 -11.76 10.97
N THR A 7 -28.22 -12.91 11.21
CA THR A 7 -27.62 -14.20 11.62
C THR A 7 -26.68 -14.88 10.58
N ARG A 8 -26.23 -14.14 9.57
CA ARG A 8 -25.06 -14.44 8.70
C ARG A 8 -24.42 -13.11 8.28
N GLY A 9 -23.83 -12.39 9.23
CA GLY A 9 -23.14 -11.13 8.98
C GLY A 9 -21.83 -11.38 8.24
N ALA A 10 -21.86 -11.38 6.91
CA ALA A 10 -20.63 -11.25 6.13
C ALA A 10 -20.09 -9.83 6.36
N LEU A 11 -18.95 -9.71 7.04
CA LEU A 11 -18.16 -8.48 7.09
C LEU A 11 -17.54 -8.29 5.70
N VAL A 12 -17.93 -7.22 5.00
CA VAL A 12 -17.30 -6.83 3.73
C VAL A 12 -16.19 -5.85 4.08
N PHE A 13 -14.94 -6.27 3.87
CA PHE A 13 -13.76 -5.40 4.05
C PHE A 13 -13.41 -4.70 2.73
N GLY A 14 -13.23 -3.39 2.80
CA GLY A 14 -12.70 -2.59 1.70
C GLY A 14 -11.22 -2.86 1.41
N ALA A 15 -10.73 -2.38 0.26
CA ALA A 15 -9.34 -2.58 -0.16
C ALA A 15 -8.32 -2.01 0.85
N ASP A 16 -8.64 -0.90 1.50
CA ASP A 16 -7.78 -0.23 2.48
C ASP A 16 -7.83 -0.90 3.86
N GLU A 17 -8.87 -1.69 4.13
CA GLU A 17 -9.10 -2.37 5.41
C GLU A 17 -8.41 -3.74 5.45
N LEU A 18 -8.18 -4.37 4.28
CA LEU A 18 -7.48 -5.65 4.19
C LEU A 18 -6.03 -5.59 4.74
N PRO A 19 -5.21 -4.56 4.44
CA PRO A 19 -3.90 -4.40 5.09
C PRO A 19 -4.00 -4.28 6.61
N VAL A 20 -5.01 -3.59 7.13
CA VAL A 20 -5.25 -3.42 8.57
C VAL A 20 -5.60 -4.76 9.20
N LEU A 21 -6.50 -5.53 8.58
CA LEU A 21 -6.87 -6.87 9.04
C LEU A 21 -5.67 -7.82 9.03
N ARG A 22 -4.88 -7.84 7.95
CA ARG A 22 -3.64 -8.62 7.86
C ARG A 22 -2.67 -8.25 8.98
N ARG A 23 -2.51 -6.95 9.26
CA ARG A 23 -1.66 -6.47 10.34
C ARG A 23 -2.19 -6.90 11.71
N ALA A 24 -3.50 -6.82 11.94
CA ALA A 24 -4.13 -7.26 13.18
C ALA A 24 -3.96 -8.78 13.41
N LEU A 25 -4.13 -9.59 12.36
CA LEU A 25 -3.89 -11.04 12.42
C LEU A 25 -2.42 -11.36 12.70
N ALA A 26 -1.48 -10.65 12.07
CA ALA A 26 -0.06 -10.80 12.35
C ALA A 26 0.29 -10.45 13.82
N LEU A 27 -0.30 -9.38 14.37
CA LEU A 27 -0.16 -9.03 15.78
C LEU A 27 -0.80 -10.06 16.72
N ALA A 28 -1.91 -10.67 16.31
CA ALA A 28 -2.53 -11.76 17.05
C ALA A 28 -1.65 -13.03 17.03
N LEU A 29 -1.02 -13.37 15.90
CA LEU A 29 -0.10 -14.51 15.83
C LEU A 29 1.22 -14.25 16.57
N HIS A 30 1.68 -13.00 16.61
CA HIS A 30 2.93 -12.59 17.24
C HIS A 30 2.71 -11.45 18.24
N PRO A 31 2.07 -11.73 19.40
CA PRO A 31 1.89 -10.71 20.41
C PRO A 31 3.26 -10.26 20.90
N ALA A 32 3.56 -8.96 20.77
CA ALA A 32 4.76 -8.40 21.36
C ALA A 32 4.72 -8.68 22.87
N PRO A 33 5.83 -9.09 23.51
CA PRO A 33 5.89 -9.16 24.96
C PRO A 33 5.70 -7.75 25.48
N LEU A 34 4.50 -7.42 25.96
CA LEU A 34 4.28 -6.22 26.74
C LEU A 34 5.13 -6.39 28.00
N SER A 35 6.07 -5.47 28.19
CA SER A 35 7.02 -5.50 29.30
C SER A 35 6.35 -5.86 30.63
N GLY A 36 6.84 -6.92 31.26
CA GLY A 36 6.85 -7.04 32.72
C GLY A 36 5.71 -7.78 33.41
N ASP A 37 4.48 -7.78 32.89
CA ASP A 37 3.37 -8.39 33.64
C ASP A 37 2.45 -9.19 32.71
N ARG A 38 2.74 -10.50 32.57
CA ARG A 38 1.72 -11.44 32.14
C ARG A 38 0.69 -11.48 33.25
N ALA A 39 -0.41 -10.76 33.07
CA ALA A 39 -1.58 -10.86 33.92
C ALA A 39 -1.84 -12.35 34.25
N PRO A 40 -1.94 -12.76 35.54
CA PRO A 40 -2.01 -14.16 35.95
C PRO A 40 -3.19 -14.98 35.39
N TRP A 41 -4.10 -14.30 34.69
CA TRP A 41 -5.40 -14.80 34.23
C TRP A 41 -5.56 -14.76 32.70
N SER A 42 -4.50 -14.50 31.93
CA SER A 42 -4.57 -14.71 30.47
C SER A 42 -4.12 -16.15 30.16
N PRO A 43 -5.04 -17.11 29.93
CA PRO A 43 -4.64 -18.41 29.43
C PRO A 43 -3.89 -18.18 28.12
N GLY A 44 -2.66 -18.70 28.04
CA GLY A 44 -1.93 -18.69 26.78
C GLY A 44 -2.79 -19.27 25.67
N ARG A 45 -2.72 -18.68 24.47
CA ARG A 45 -3.48 -19.13 23.29
C ARG A 45 -3.30 -20.65 23.09
N THR A 46 -4.39 -21.37 22.90
CA THR A 46 -4.35 -22.82 22.63
C THR A 46 -3.78 -23.11 21.24
N ALA A 47 -3.25 -24.31 21.04
CA ALA A 47 -2.77 -24.73 19.72
C ALA A 47 -3.87 -24.67 18.63
N GLY A 48 -5.14 -24.92 19.02
CA GLY A 48 -6.30 -24.82 18.13
C GLY A 48 -6.57 -23.39 17.68
N GLU A 49 -6.54 -22.43 18.60
CA GLU A 49 -6.72 -21.00 18.28
C GLU A 49 -5.60 -20.46 17.39
N VAL A 50 -4.35 -20.89 17.61
CA VAL A 50 -3.23 -20.53 16.73
C VAL A 50 -3.45 -21.09 15.32
N GLN A 51 -3.85 -22.37 15.21
CA GLN A 51 -4.12 -22.99 13.92
C GLN A 51 -5.28 -22.30 13.17
N GLU A 52 -6.31 -21.86 13.89
CA GLU A 52 -7.43 -21.14 13.30
C GLU A 52 -7.03 -19.76 12.78
N LEU A 53 -6.20 -19.02 13.54
CA LEU A 53 -5.65 -17.74 13.07
C LEU A 53 -4.77 -17.88 11.84
N LEU A 54 -4.00 -18.97 11.72
CA LEU A 54 -3.21 -19.27 10.52
C LEU A 54 -4.12 -19.53 9.31
N ARG A 55 -5.15 -20.38 9.47
CA ARG A 55 -6.14 -20.63 8.41
C ARG A 55 -6.85 -19.35 7.98
N LEU A 56 -7.24 -18.51 8.94
CA LEU A 56 -7.89 -17.23 8.64
C LEU A 56 -6.96 -16.30 7.87
N THR A 57 -5.67 -16.27 8.21
CA THR A 57 -4.67 -15.48 7.49
C THR A 57 -4.52 -15.95 6.04
N GLU A 58 -4.44 -17.26 5.81
CA GLU A 58 -4.41 -17.85 4.46
C GLU A 58 -5.68 -17.51 3.66
N ALA A 59 -6.86 -17.61 4.28
CA ALA A 59 -8.14 -17.29 3.65
C ALA A 59 -8.23 -15.81 3.26
N VAL A 60 -7.78 -14.89 4.12
CA VAL A 60 -7.72 -13.45 3.82
C VAL A 60 -6.77 -13.17 2.67
N ASP A 61 -5.62 -13.85 2.63
CA ASP A 61 -4.63 -13.68 1.57
C ASP A 61 -5.12 -14.19 0.21
N GLU A 62 -5.83 -15.32 0.18
CA GLU A 62 -6.49 -15.81 -1.03
C GLU A 62 -7.61 -14.86 -1.48
N ALA A 63 -8.47 -14.41 -0.55
CA ALA A 63 -9.55 -13.47 -0.88
C ALA A 63 -9.03 -12.14 -1.45
N ALA A 64 -7.92 -11.63 -0.90
CA ALA A 64 -7.26 -10.43 -1.40
C ALA A 64 -6.70 -10.63 -2.82
N ARG A 65 -6.06 -11.79 -3.08
CA ARG A 65 -5.57 -12.15 -4.42
C ARG A 65 -6.70 -12.29 -5.43
N GLU A 66 -7.78 -12.97 -5.06
CA GLU A 66 -8.94 -13.15 -5.95
C GLU A 66 -9.63 -11.83 -6.26
N SER A 67 -9.83 -11.00 -5.25
CA SER A 67 -10.37 -9.64 -5.44
C SER A 67 -9.49 -8.81 -6.37
N GLY A 68 -8.15 -8.98 -6.29
CA GLY A 68 -7.21 -8.41 -7.25
C GLY A 68 -7.45 -8.88 -8.69
N ARG A 69 -7.64 -10.19 -8.90
CA ARG A 69 -7.95 -10.77 -10.22
C ARG A 69 -9.26 -10.21 -10.79
N LEU A 70 -10.32 -10.16 -9.99
CA LEU A 70 -11.62 -9.63 -10.41
C LEU A 70 -11.54 -8.14 -10.81
N ARG A 71 -10.85 -7.32 -10.01
CA ARG A 71 -10.62 -5.91 -10.34
C ARG A 71 -9.82 -5.74 -11.63
N ALA A 72 -8.79 -6.56 -11.86
CA ALA A 72 -8.02 -6.54 -13.10
C ALA A 72 -8.89 -6.90 -14.33
N PHE A 73 -9.75 -7.91 -14.19
CA PHE A 73 -10.70 -8.29 -15.23
C PHE A 73 -11.71 -7.16 -15.53
N LEU A 74 -12.31 -6.56 -14.50
CA LEU A 74 -13.25 -5.44 -14.68
C LEU A 74 -12.60 -4.26 -15.42
N ARG A 75 -11.36 -3.91 -15.06
CA ARG A 75 -10.59 -2.86 -15.75
C ARG A 75 -10.38 -3.18 -17.23
N ALA A 76 -9.99 -4.42 -17.54
CA ALA A 76 -9.81 -4.86 -18.91
C ALA A 76 -11.12 -4.83 -19.69
N ASP A 77 -12.24 -5.16 -19.05
CA ASP A 77 -13.54 -5.15 -19.70
C ASP A 77 -14.07 -3.73 -19.95
N VAL A 78 -13.88 -2.79 -19.01
CA VAL A 78 -14.14 -1.36 -19.24
C VAL A 78 -13.35 -0.86 -20.45
N ALA A 79 -12.06 -1.21 -20.55
CA ALA A 79 -11.23 -0.82 -21.69
C ALA A 79 -11.72 -1.42 -23.01
N ARG A 80 -12.17 -2.69 -23.00
CA ARG A 80 -12.76 -3.35 -24.16
C ARG A 80 -14.04 -2.65 -24.63
N HIS A 81 -14.94 -2.32 -23.70
CA HIS A 81 -16.16 -1.57 -24.01
C HIS A 81 -15.86 -0.19 -24.58
N ARG A 82 -14.86 0.52 -24.01
CA ARG A 82 -14.40 1.82 -24.52
C ARG A 82 -13.87 1.73 -25.95
N ALA A 83 -13.08 0.70 -26.26
CA ALA A 83 -12.54 0.48 -27.59
C ALA A 83 -13.61 0.18 -28.65
N ALA A 84 -14.80 -0.28 -28.24
CA ALA A 84 -15.93 -0.57 -29.12
C ALA A 84 -16.88 0.64 -29.30
N LEU A 85 -16.50 1.83 -28.84
CA LEU A 85 -17.29 3.05 -29.07
C LEU A 85 -17.22 3.50 -30.54
N PRO A 86 -18.30 4.11 -31.07
CA PRO A 86 -19.55 4.46 -30.38
C PRO A 86 -20.55 3.28 -30.27
N GLY A 87 -20.32 2.16 -30.94
CA GLY A 87 -21.26 1.03 -31.03
C GLY A 87 -21.61 0.36 -29.70
N ALA A 88 -20.74 0.47 -28.70
CA ALA A 88 -20.95 -0.08 -27.35
C ALA A 88 -21.33 0.97 -26.29
N ALA A 89 -21.84 2.15 -26.66
CA ALA A 89 -22.07 3.27 -25.73
C ALA A 89 -22.87 2.91 -24.46
N SER A 90 -24.01 2.22 -24.61
CA SER A 90 -24.84 1.80 -23.47
C SER A 90 -24.11 0.80 -22.57
N GLY A 91 -23.48 -0.21 -23.17
CA GLY A 91 -22.69 -1.21 -22.45
C GLY A 91 -21.48 -0.61 -21.73
N TYR A 92 -20.83 0.39 -22.34
CA TYR A 92 -19.73 1.12 -21.72
C TYR A 92 -20.17 1.90 -20.47
N VAL A 93 -21.27 2.65 -20.55
CA VAL A 93 -21.77 3.44 -19.41
C VAL A 93 -22.18 2.54 -18.24
N GLU A 94 -22.90 1.44 -18.51
CA GLU A 94 -23.28 0.49 -17.47
C GLU A 94 -22.06 -0.20 -16.85
N ARG A 95 -21.12 -0.67 -17.68
CA ARG A 95 -19.89 -1.32 -17.19
C ARG A 95 -19.02 -0.38 -16.37
N LEU A 96 -18.87 0.87 -16.80
CA LEU A 96 -18.10 1.86 -16.05
C LEU A 96 -18.77 2.19 -14.71
N ARG A 97 -20.11 2.27 -14.66
CA ARG A 97 -20.84 2.47 -13.41
C ARG A 97 -20.62 1.33 -12.42
N GLU A 98 -20.67 0.08 -12.89
CA GLU A 98 -20.37 -1.11 -12.09
C GLU A 98 -18.93 -1.04 -11.56
N ALA A 99 -17.96 -0.80 -12.45
CA ALA A 99 -16.56 -0.70 -12.05
C ALA A 99 -16.32 0.38 -10.99
N VAL A 100 -16.94 1.56 -11.15
CA VAL A 100 -16.85 2.65 -10.17
C VAL A 100 -17.53 2.31 -8.85
N ALA A 101 -18.61 1.52 -8.85
CA ALA A 101 -19.21 1.00 -7.62
C ALA A 101 -18.26 0.04 -6.88
N GLU A 102 -17.44 -0.71 -7.61
CA GLU A 102 -16.40 -1.61 -7.10
C GLU A 102 -15.06 -0.92 -6.76
N GLY A 103 -15.02 0.43 -6.77
CA GLY A 103 -13.84 1.22 -6.41
C GLY A 103 -12.82 1.43 -7.55
N TYR A 104 -13.24 1.28 -8.81
CA TYR A 104 -12.41 1.70 -9.94
C TYR A 104 -12.28 3.24 -9.98
N THR A 105 -11.04 3.73 -10.03
CA THR A 105 -10.72 5.13 -10.32
C THR A 105 -10.70 5.34 -11.84
N PRO A 106 -11.58 6.19 -12.39
CA PRO A 106 -11.65 6.43 -13.84
C PRO A 106 -10.36 7.04 -14.39
N ALA A 107 -9.94 6.59 -15.58
CA ALA A 107 -8.81 7.17 -16.28
C ALA A 107 -9.23 8.42 -17.09
N ALA A 108 -8.25 9.23 -17.51
CA ALA A 108 -8.50 10.38 -18.39
C ALA A 108 -9.28 10.00 -19.67
N ALA A 109 -8.93 8.86 -20.28
CA ALA A 109 -9.62 8.33 -21.44
C ALA A 109 -11.10 7.95 -21.17
N ASP A 110 -11.43 7.61 -19.92
CA ASP A 110 -12.82 7.35 -19.53
C ASP A 110 -13.63 8.66 -19.43
N LEU A 111 -13.02 9.70 -18.86
CA LEU A 111 -13.62 11.03 -18.79
C LEU A 111 -13.83 11.62 -20.19
N GLU A 112 -12.86 11.45 -21.09
CA GLU A 112 -12.96 11.88 -22.48
C GLU A 112 -14.10 11.15 -23.22
N ALA A 113 -14.18 9.82 -23.08
CA ALA A 113 -15.24 9.03 -23.66
C ALA A 113 -16.63 9.46 -23.14
N LEU A 114 -16.78 9.66 -21.83
CA LEU A 114 -18.03 10.13 -21.25
C LEU A 114 -18.42 11.54 -21.71
N ARG A 115 -17.47 12.48 -21.82
CA ARG A 115 -17.72 13.82 -22.37
C ARG A 115 -18.21 13.74 -23.81
N SER A 116 -17.52 12.96 -24.66
CA SER A 116 -17.91 12.75 -26.05
C SER A 116 -19.34 12.19 -26.18
N LEU A 117 -19.68 11.18 -25.37
CA LEU A 117 -21.03 10.60 -25.34
C LEU A 117 -22.10 11.58 -24.84
N CYS A 118 -21.76 12.45 -23.89
CA CYS A 118 -22.69 13.45 -23.34
C CYS A 118 -22.88 14.69 -24.23
N SER A 119 -21.96 14.95 -25.15
CA SER A 119 -22.01 16.10 -26.08
C SER A 119 -22.59 15.75 -27.45
N GLY A 120 -22.88 14.48 -27.72
CA GLY A 120 -23.39 14.01 -29.01
C GLY A 120 -24.89 14.28 -29.26
N PRO A 121 -25.36 14.18 -30.51
CA PRO A 121 -26.74 14.47 -30.90
C PRO A 121 -27.78 13.48 -30.34
N ALA A 122 -27.34 12.36 -29.74
CA ALA A 122 -28.19 11.39 -29.04
C ALA A 122 -28.26 11.65 -27.52
N ALA A 123 -27.77 12.80 -27.04
CA ALA A 123 -27.71 13.16 -25.61
C ALA A 123 -29.06 13.59 -24.99
N ASP A 124 -30.16 13.32 -25.69
CA ASP A 124 -31.51 13.64 -25.28
C ASP A 124 -32.21 12.36 -24.83
N GLY A 125 -32.37 12.19 -23.52
CA GLY A 125 -33.06 11.05 -22.92
C GLY A 125 -32.53 10.60 -21.56
N ALA A 126 -33.22 9.66 -20.93
CA ALA A 126 -32.85 9.12 -19.61
C ALA A 126 -31.47 8.44 -19.58
N GLY A 127 -30.99 7.93 -20.72
CA GLY A 127 -29.62 7.39 -20.84
C GLY A 127 -28.56 8.48 -20.73
N ALA A 128 -28.81 9.64 -21.33
CA ALA A 128 -27.88 10.76 -21.30
C ALA A 128 -27.84 11.46 -19.93
N SER A 129 -28.95 11.52 -19.20
CA SER A 129 -28.94 12.01 -17.81
C SER A 129 -28.13 11.10 -16.88
N ARG A 130 -28.24 9.77 -17.05
CA ARG A 130 -27.37 8.81 -16.35
C ARG A 130 -25.90 8.98 -16.72
N GLY A 131 -25.59 9.14 -18.00
CA GLY A 131 -24.24 9.41 -18.48
C GLY A 131 -23.63 10.67 -17.85
N ARG A 132 -24.38 11.77 -17.81
CA ARG A 132 -23.95 13.03 -17.18
C ARG A 132 -23.76 12.89 -15.66
N ALA A 133 -24.66 12.19 -14.98
CA ALA A 133 -24.52 11.91 -13.55
C ALA A 133 -23.27 11.05 -13.25
N LEU A 134 -23.00 10.05 -14.10
CA LEU A 134 -21.79 9.23 -14.01
C LEU A 134 -20.53 10.06 -14.28
N LEU A 135 -20.55 10.93 -15.29
CA LEU A 135 -19.43 11.83 -15.61
C LEU A 135 -19.05 12.68 -14.40
N ARG A 136 -20.01 13.37 -13.78
CA ARG A 136 -19.76 14.19 -12.58
C ARG A 136 -19.12 13.37 -11.46
N ARG A 137 -19.66 12.18 -11.18
CA ARG A 137 -19.10 11.27 -10.16
C ARG A 137 -17.66 10.85 -10.50
N CYS A 138 -17.39 10.59 -11.77
CA CYS A 138 -16.06 10.19 -12.23
C CYS A 138 -15.05 11.34 -12.11
N GLU A 139 -15.46 12.58 -12.40
CA GLU A 139 -14.64 13.78 -12.20
C GLU A 139 -14.30 13.98 -10.72
N GLU A 140 -15.29 13.90 -9.83
CA GLU A 140 -15.08 13.97 -8.37
C GLU A 140 -14.15 12.87 -7.84
N LEU A 141 -14.18 11.68 -8.45
CA LEU A 141 -13.28 10.57 -8.11
C LEU A 141 -11.85 10.84 -8.58
N ALA A 142 -11.70 11.32 -9.82
CA ALA A 142 -10.40 11.66 -10.38
C ALA A 142 -9.73 12.79 -9.58
N GLU A 143 -10.47 13.84 -9.23
CA GLU A 143 -9.96 14.95 -8.40
C GLU A 143 -9.48 14.45 -7.03
N ARG A 144 -10.26 13.62 -6.35
CA ARG A 144 -9.87 13.03 -5.06
C ARG A 144 -8.63 12.14 -5.19
N ALA A 145 -8.54 11.36 -6.25
CA ALA A 145 -7.37 10.53 -6.50
C ALA A 145 -6.11 11.39 -6.72
N GLU A 146 -6.21 12.47 -7.51
CA GLU A 146 -5.08 13.39 -7.68
C GLU A 146 -4.69 14.10 -6.38
N LEU A 147 -5.66 14.49 -5.54
CA LEU A 147 -5.39 15.08 -4.23
C LEU A 147 -4.68 14.09 -3.31
N ALA A 148 -5.12 12.83 -3.28
CA ALA A 148 -4.46 11.76 -2.54
C ALA A 148 -3.02 11.56 -3.02
N GLU A 149 -2.79 11.47 -4.34
CA GLU A 149 -1.44 11.36 -4.90
C GLU A 149 -0.56 12.56 -4.55
N ARG A 150 -1.11 13.78 -4.56
CA ARG A 150 -0.39 15.00 -4.17
C ARG A 150 0.00 14.95 -2.69
N ALA A 151 -0.91 14.52 -1.82
CA ALA A 151 -0.64 14.35 -0.40
C ALA A 151 0.47 13.32 -0.17
N GLU A 152 0.39 12.14 -0.80
CA GLU A 152 1.43 11.12 -0.71
C GLU A 152 2.79 11.59 -1.23
N ARG A 153 2.81 12.36 -2.33
CA ARG A 153 4.04 12.97 -2.85
C ARG A 153 4.64 13.97 -1.86
N ALA A 154 3.79 14.78 -1.21
CA ALA A 154 4.23 15.74 -0.20
C ALA A 154 4.79 15.04 1.04
N GLU A 155 4.16 13.96 1.50
CA GLU A 155 4.68 13.14 2.61
C GLU A 155 6.04 12.50 2.26
N ARG A 156 6.17 11.95 1.05
CA ARG A 156 7.45 11.39 0.57
C ARG A 156 8.55 12.45 0.44
N ALA A 157 8.21 13.68 0.03
CA ALA A 157 9.15 14.79 -0.06
C ALA A 157 9.51 15.37 1.32
N GLY A 158 8.57 15.42 2.26
CA GLY A 158 8.79 15.86 3.64
C GLY A 158 9.58 14.87 4.49
N ALA A 159 9.53 13.57 4.16
CA ALA A 159 10.38 12.54 4.75
C ALA A 159 11.85 12.59 4.26
N ALA A 160 12.14 13.36 3.21
CA ALA A 160 13.51 13.67 2.80
C ALA A 160 14.06 14.80 3.68
N VAL A 161 14.66 14.42 4.82
CA VAL A 161 15.38 15.33 5.71
C VAL A 161 16.47 16.09 4.93
N PRO A 162 16.58 17.43 5.05
CA PRO A 162 17.76 18.16 4.58
C PRO A 162 18.90 17.92 5.57
N GLY A 163 19.61 16.81 5.41
CA GLY A 163 20.92 16.59 6.00
C GLY A 163 21.96 17.35 5.19
N GLY A 164 22.23 18.60 5.56
CA GLY A 164 23.27 19.39 4.92
C GLY A 164 23.07 20.89 5.10
N GLY A 165 23.14 21.38 6.33
CA GLY A 165 23.37 22.81 6.53
C GLY A 165 24.72 23.19 5.89
N PRO A 166 24.80 24.26 5.09
CA PRO A 166 26.08 24.71 4.59
C PRO A 166 26.88 25.25 5.77
N CYS A 167 27.95 24.54 6.14
CA CYS A 167 29.02 25.11 6.95
C CYS A 167 29.56 26.31 6.16
N ARG A 168 29.17 27.51 6.58
CA ARG A 168 29.78 28.76 6.15
C ARG A 168 31.23 28.72 6.61
N ALA A 169 32.13 28.30 5.72
CA ALA A 169 33.56 28.47 5.92
C ALA A 169 33.85 29.97 5.91
N GLU A 170 34.23 30.51 7.07
CA GLU A 170 34.84 31.83 7.14
C GLU A 170 36.19 31.77 6.42
N GLU A 171 36.30 32.50 5.30
CA GLU A 171 37.58 32.78 4.66
C GLU A 171 38.37 33.75 5.55
N ARG A 172 39.57 33.32 5.99
CA ARG A 172 40.63 34.22 6.45
C ARG A 172 41.86 34.05 5.55
N PRO A 173 42.50 35.14 5.10
CA PRO A 173 43.51 35.09 4.05
C PRO A 173 44.86 34.58 4.55
N ALA A 174 45.60 34.02 3.61
CA ALA A 174 46.90 33.39 3.74
C ALA A 174 48.03 34.35 4.17
N GLY A 175 48.97 33.82 4.95
CA GLY A 175 50.32 34.36 5.14
C GLY A 175 51.34 33.20 5.11
N PRO A 176 52.48 33.32 4.41
CA PRO A 176 53.39 32.19 4.17
C PRO A 176 54.55 32.15 5.19
N GLY A 177 55.05 30.94 5.50
CA GLY A 177 56.45 30.79 5.91
C GLY A 177 56.80 29.73 6.97
N GLY A 178 56.97 28.47 6.52
CA GLY A 178 57.98 27.47 6.95
C GLY A 178 58.07 26.97 8.41
N PRO A 179 58.98 26.02 8.73
CA PRO A 179 59.28 24.76 8.04
C PRO A 179 59.05 23.52 8.94
N VAL A 180 59.01 22.34 8.31
CA VAL A 180 58.81 21.01 8.89
C VAL A 180 60.03 20.52 9.70
N PRO A 181 59.83 19.77 10.80
CA PRO A 181 60.55 18.52 10.99
C PRO A 181 59.65 17.36 11.50
N GLY A 182 59.91 16.14 11.02
CA GLY A 182 59.25 14.89 11.46
C GLY A 182 59.89 14.27 12.72
N PRO A 183 59.82 12.94 12.89
CA PRO A 183 58.62 12.12 13.08
C PRO A 183 58.61 11.47 14.49
N GLY A 184 57.42 11.22 15.04
CA GLY A 184 57.25 10.45 16.28
C GLY A 184 55.82 9.96 16.47
N ARG A 185 55.58 8.67 16.20
CA ARG A 185 54.40 7.90 16.66
C ARG A 185 54.68 7.39 18.10
N PRO A 186 53.73 6.78 18.86
CA PRO A 186 52.37 6.33 18.52
C PRO A 186 51.26 6.60 19.57
N GLY A 187 50.01 6.49 19.16
CA GLY A 187 48.85 6.35 20.06
C GLY A 187 47.64 5.82 19.31
N ARG A 188 47.25 4.58 19.64
CA ARG A 188 46.03 3.86 19.23
C ARG A 188 44.79 4.76 19.39
N TRP A 189 43.71 4.63 18.61
CA TRP A 189 42.72 3.55 18.70
C TRP A 189 41.95 3.31 17.37
N TYR A 190 41.58 2.04 17.25
CA TYR A 190 40.75 1.32 16.28
C TYR A 190 39.41 2.01 15.95
N ALA A 191 39.03 2.09 14.67
CA ALA A 191 38.26 1.10 13.88
C ALA A 191 36.74 1.41 13.92
N TRP A 192 35.93 1.13 12.92
CA TRP A 192 36.13 0.40 11.66
C TRP A 192 35.05 0.85 10.68
N SER A 193 35.45 0.96 9.42
CA SER A 193 34.60 1.12 8.25
C SER A 193 33.75 -0.15 8.01
N MET A 194 32.44 -0.01 7.81
CA MET A 194 31.63 -1.02 7.14
C MET A 194 31.71 -0.83 5.62
N THR A 195 32.48 -1.68 4.95
CA THR A 195 32.23 -2.05 3.55
C THR A 195 31.95 -3.54 3.51
N GLY A 196 30.94 -3.89 2.71
CA GLY A 196 30.22 -5.16 2.79
C GLY A 196 31.04 -6.40 2.47
N ARG A 197 30.53 -7.54 2.94
CA ARG A 197 30.73 -8.82 2.29
C ARG A 197 29.60 -9.78 2.63
N THR A 198 29.01 -10.31 1.56
CA THR A 198 28.15 -11.49 1.46
C THR A 198 28.69 -12.66 2.27
N LEU A 199 27.84 -13.31 3.07
CA LEU A 199 28.12 -14.64 3.62
C LEU A 199 26.88 -15.53 3.51
N MET A 200 27.06 -16.58 2.71
CA MET A 200 26.25 -17.81 2.64
C MET A 200 26.12 -18.48 4.01
N CYS A 201 24.99 -19.18 4.20
CA CYS A 201 24.69 -20.09 5.31
C CYS A 201 25.71 -21.22 5.49
N PRO A 202 25.66 -21.90 6.66
CA PRO A 202 25.49 -23.35 6.61
C PRO A 202 24.41 -23.90 7.56
N ALA A 203 23.88 -25.05 7.12
CA ALA A 203 22.82 -25.84 7.72
C ALA A 203 23.17 -26.44 9.10
N HIS A 204 22.24 -26.36 10.04
CA HIS A 204 22.29 -27.10 11.30
C HIS A 204 21.44 -28.37 11.22
N LYS A 205 22.10 -29.53 11.26
CA LYS A 205 21.50 -30.86 11.44
C LYS A 205 21.13 -31.05 12.92
N TRP A 206 19.86 -31.32 13.21
CA TRP A 206 19.42 -31.82 14.52
C TRP A 206 19.55 -33.34 14.55
N ARG A 207 20.29 -33.88 15.53
CA ARG A 207 20.33 -35.31 15.85
C ARG A 207 19.82 -35.48 17.28
N LEU A 208 18.60 -36.02 17.42
CA LEU A 208 18.00 -36.40 18.70
C LEU A 208 18.57 -37.76 19.14
N ARG A 209 18.97 -37.86 20.40
CA ARG A 209 19.35 -39.10 21.08
C ARG A 209 18.32 -39.33 22.19
N SER A 210 17.58 -40.42 22.09
CA SER A 210 16.60 -40.87 23.09
C SER A 210 17.31 -41.38 24.35
N PRO A 211 16.75 -41.21 25.55
CA PRO A 211 17.15 -41.99 26.71
C PRO A 211 16.26 -43.24 26.86
N THR A 212 16.90 -44.36 27.15
CA THR A 212 16.34 -45.51 27.90
C THR A 212 16.61 -45.30 29.37
#